data_AF-A6EPI8-F1
#
_entry.id   AF-A6EPI8-F1
#
_cell.length_a   1.000
_cell.length_b   1.000
_cell.length_c   1.000
_cell.angle_alpha   90.00
_cell.angle_beta   90.00
_cell.angle_gamma   90.00
#
_symmetry.space_group_name_H-M   'P 1'
#
loop_
_entity.id
_entity.type
_entity.pdbx_description
1 polymer ?
#
loop_
_entity_poly.entity_id
_entity_poly.type
_entity_poly.pdbx_seq_one_letter_code
_entity_poly.pdbx_strand_id
1 'polypeptide(L)'
;MDEASIKLWSTFALALGIIGLSNFIYAFYLIVKAKKISVWYGVIALLVYIPFIYLYGYHLNDIIPFSIPQWMVSGNIFLYVGTFLMPTLAYSLFILVAHFTPKDKEYKVWVNLLIAMGVPITGFLFSKVILPLWHPVESMFFIQSAIVLVIVATLLFFFFLIRAIVILISKKTNSWTKYQLVWKIPITILLPLLGLAVNNGHLFNEYTAFRSGVFGDFNNNWFYILAIVNGVLICLPNIENKNYRVLLFLGRSITVAYTFYFFLVFLPFLPFSVMAIVAMGSGFLMLTPLLLFVIHIKELSKDYTFLKKYFLKSNVIAVSVIASLSIPTIITITYINDKSVLNETLSYIYTPDYTKEYDIDTNSLQKTLNNIKNHKGRQSNLFGDSTPYLSSYFKWLVLDNLSLSNKKINTIEKIFFNDISSNLASSIIEKDNVKINDISAESVYDKTQNVWKSWVNLEITNYSNENWLTEYATTINLPEGAWISDYYLFVGDRKEPGILAEKKSALWIFSQIRNINRDPGILYYLTGNEIAFSVFPFAKDEV
;
A
#
# COMPACT_ATOMS: atom_id res chain seq x y z
N MET A 1 -19.01 7.75 -7.81
CA MET A 1 -18.42 7.05 -8.96
C MET A 1 -19.42 7.15 -10.09
N ASP A 2 -18.96 7.45 -11.29
CA ASP A 2 -19.81 7.37 -12.48
C ASP A 2 -20.15 5.90 -12.80
N GLU A 3 -21.22 5.71 -13.57
CA GLU A 3 -21.70 4.38 -13.95
C GLU A 3 -20.64 3.60 -14.77
N ALA A 4 -19.82 4.32 -15.53
CA ALA A 4 -18.73 3.74 -16.32
C ALA A 4 -17.62 3.16 -15.43
N SER A 5 -17.15 3.87 -14.39
CA SER A 5 -16.16 3.33 -13.44
C SER A 5 -16.69 2.07 -12.74
N ILE A 6 -17.96 2.09 -12.32
CA ILE A 6 -18.59 0.94 -11.63
C ILE A 6 -18.62 -0.28 -12.56
N LYS A 7 -18.98 -0.07 -13.84
CA LYS A 7 -18.99 -1.13 -14.85
C LYS A 7 -17.59 -1.68 -15.13
N LEU A 8 -16.59 -0.82 -15.25
CA LEU A 8 -15.19 -1.24 -15.42
C LEU A 8 -14.71 -2.05 -14.22
N TRP A 9 -14.93 -1.55 -13.01
CA TRP A 9 -14.57 -2.25 -11.77
C TRP A 9 -15.22 -3.65 -11.70
N SER A 10 -16.52 -3.73 -11.97
CA SER A 10 -17.27 -4.99 -12.00
C SER A 10 -16.73 -5.95 -13.06
N THR A 11 -16.37 -5.45 -14.25
CA THR A 11 -15.83 -6.25 -15.35
C THR A 11 -14.46 -6.84 -14.99
N PHE A 12 -13.55 -6.05 -14.43
CA PHE A 12 -12.25 -6.54 -13.97
C PHE A 12 -12.38 -7.53 -12.80
N ALA A 13 -13.29 -7.27 -11.86
CA ALA A 13 -13.57 -8.19 -10.75
C ALA A 13 -14.11 -9.54 -11.24
N LEU A 14 -15.06 -9.52 -12.18
CA LEU A 14 -15.65 -10.72 -12.78
C LEU A 14 -14.60 -11.49 -13.59
N ALA A 15 -13.82 -10.81 -14.43
CA ALA A 15 -12.73 -11.43 -15.19
C ALA A 15 -11.71 -12.10 -14.27
N LEU A 16 -11.30 -11.42 -13.19
CA LEU A 16 -10.40 -11.99 -12.19
C LEU A 16 -11.01 -13.21 -11.49
N GLY A 17 -12.30 -13.14 -11.15
CA GLY A 17 -13.06 -14.26 -10.58
C GLY A 17 -13.10 -15.49 -11.48
N ILE A 18 -13.35 -15.31 -12.79
CA ILE A 18 -13.34 -16.39 -13.78
C ILE A 18 -11.95 -17.01 -13.89
N ILE A 19 -10.91 -16.19 -13.99
CA ILE A 19 -9.53 -16.67 -14.12
C ILE A 19 -9.11 -17.43 -12.84
N GLY A 20 -9.45 -16.91 -11.67
CA GLY A 20 -9.20 -17.54 -10.37
C GLY A 20 -9.91 -18.88 -10.21
N LEU A 21 -11.21 -18.92 -10.54
CA LEU A 21 -12.02 -20.15 -10.51
C LEU A 21 -11.48 -21.20 -11.49
N SER A 22 -11.11 -20.79 -12.70
CA SER A 22 -10.52 -21.68 -13.71
C SER A 22 -9.21 -22.30 -13.21
N ASN A 23 -8.35 -21.50 -12.58
CA ASN A 23 -7.12 -21.99 -11.95
C ASN A 23 -7.40 -22.97 -10.82
N PHE A 24 -8.38 -22.68 -9.96
CA PHE A 24 -8.78 -23.56 -8.86
C PHE A 24 -9.32 -24.90 -9.38
N ILE A 25 -10.21 -24.89 -10.37
CA ILE A 25 -10.75 -26.10 -11.00
C ILE A 25 -9.62 -26.93 -11.63
N TYR A 26 -8.69 -26.29 -12.35
CA TYR A 26 -7.55 -26.99 -12.94
C TYR A 26 -6.64 -27.62 -11.88
N ALA A 27 -6.32 -26.88 -10.82
CA ALA A 27 -5.52 -27.39 -9.70
C ALA A 27 -6.22 -28.58 -9.01
N PHE A 28 -7.52 -28.45 -8.73
CA PHE A 28 -8.31 -29.53 -8.13
C PHE A 28 -8.35 -30.77 -9.03
N TYR A 29 -8.60 -30.59 -10.33
CA TYR A 29 -8.55 -31.68 -11.31
C TYR A 29 -7.20 -32.41 -11.30
N LEU A 30 -6.09 -31.68 -11.28
CA LEU A 30 -4.75 -32.27 -11.25
C LEU A 30 -4.48 -33.02 -9.95
N ILE A 31 -4.92 -32.50 -8.80
CA ILE A 31 -4.79 -33.16 -7.49
C ILE A 31 -5.58 -34.47 -7.49
N VAL A 32 -6.86 -34.44 -7.89
CA VAL A 32 -7.73 -35.62 -7.93
C VAL A 32 -7.21 -36.67 -8.90
N LYS A 33 -6.66 -36.25 -10.04
CA LYS A 33 -6.09 -37.17 -11.05
C LYS A 33 -4.61 -37.49 -10.83
N ALA A 34 -3.98 -36.97 -9.78
CA ALA A 34 -2.54 -37.08 -9.49
C ALA A 34 -1.63 -36.82 -10.72
N LYS A 35 -2.02 -35.86 -11.57
CA LYS A 35 -1.30 -35.53 -12.81
C LYS A 35 -0.28 -34.42 -12.59
N LYS A 36 0.82 -34.46 -13.33
CA LYS A 36 1.79 -33.35 -13.40
C LYS A 36 1.20 -32.17 -14.17
N ILE A 37 1.65 -30.97 -13.82
CA ILE A 37 1.23 -29.75 -14.49
C ILE A 37 1.82 -29.70 -15.90
N SER A 38 0.99 -29.32 -16.85
CA SER A 38 1.37 -29.20 -18.26
C SER A 38 2.17 -27.92 -18.51
N VAL A 39 3.08 -27.96 -19.48
CA VAL A 39 3.81 -26.77 -19.96
C VAL A 39 2.85 -25.72 -20.53
N TRP A 40 1.77 -26.18 -21.17
CA TRP A 40 0.73 -25.32 -21.74
C TRP A 40 0.06 -24.44 -20.70
N TYR A 41 -0.04 -24.90 -19.44
CA TYR A 41 -0.53 -24.07 -18.35
C TYR A 41 0.35 -22.82 -18.19
N GLY A 42 1.67 -22.99 -18.17
CA GLY A 42 2.61 -21.87 -18.04
C GLY A 42 2.44 -20.84 -19.16
N VAL A 43 2.32 -21.30 -20.41
CA VAL A 43 2.11 -20.42 -21.58
C VAL A 43 0.76 -19.70 -21.49
N ILE A 44 -0.33 -20.42 -21.26
CA ILE A 44 -1.69 -19.86 -21.18
C ILE A 44 -1.78 -18.84 -20.05
N ALA A 45 -1.23 -19.16 -18.87
CA ALA A 45 -1.25 -18.24 -17.75
C ALA A 45 -0.47 -16.95 -18.04
N LEU A 46 0.68 -16.99 -18.71
CA LEU A 46 1.36 -15.76 -19.15
C LEU A 46 0.51 -14.97 -20.15
N LEU A 47 -0.08 -15.64 -21.14
CA LEU A 47 -0.92 -15.00 -22.15
C LEU A 47 -2.22 -14.41 -21.60
N VAL A 48 -2.71 -14.88 -20.46
CA VAL A 48 -3.93 -14.36 -19.82
C VAL A 48 -3.60 -13.27 -18.81
N TYR A 49 -2.65 -13.51 -17.91
CA TYR A 49 -2.37 -12.59 -16.80
C TYR A 49 -1.60 -11.35 -17.23
N ILE A 50 -0.73 -11.42 -18.25
CA ILE A 50 0.02 -10.24 -18.72
C ILE A 50 -0.93 -9.23 -19.36
N PRO A 51 -1.80 -9.59 -20.34
CA PRO A 51 -2.78 -8.66 -20.86
C PRO A 51 -3.75 -8.15 -19.80
N PHE A 52 -4.14 -8.99 -18.83
CA PHE A 52 -4.99 -8.54 -17.72
C PHE A 52 -4.33 -7.41 -16.93
N ILE A 53 -3.06 -7.57 -16.50
CA ILE A 53 -2.32 -6.53 -15.76
C ILE A 53 -2.13 -5.28 -16.63
N TYR A 54 -1.82 -5.45 -17.91
CA TYR A 54 -1.67 -4.35 -18.84
C TYR A 54 -2.96 -3.53 -18.98
N LEU A 55 -4.10 -4.19 -19.24
CA LEU A 55 -5.41 -3.55 -19.36
C LEU A 55 -5.85 -2.92 -18.05
N TYR A 56 -5.61 -3.58 -16.92
CA TYR A 56 -5.90 -3.04 -15.59
C TYR A 56 -5.10 -1.77 -15.31
N GLY A 57 -3.79 -1.78 -15.62
CA GLY A 57 -2.94 -0.60 -15.49
C GLY A 57 -3.36 0.54 -16.42
N TYR A 58 -3.76 0.22 -17.65
CA TYR A 58 -4.24 1.21 -18.62
C TYR A 58 -5.52 1.91 -18.16
N HIS A 59 -6.48 1.16 -17.59
CA HIS A 59 -7.75 1.69 -17.08
C HIS A 59 -7.71 2.07 -15.59
N LEU A 60 -6.55 2.10 -14.94
CA LEU A 60 -6.46 2.32 -13.49
C LEU A 60 -7.09 3.66 -13.08
N ASN A 61 -6.84 4.71 -13.85
CA ASN A 61 -7.40 6.04 -13.61
C ASN A 61 -8.91 6.11 -13.87
N ASP A 62 -9.44 5.21 -14.71
CA ASP A 62 -10.88 5.09 -14.94
C ASP A 62 -11.54 4.24 -13.85
N ILE A 63 -10.85 3.23 -13.31
CA ILE A 63 -11.36 2.37 -12.24
C ILE A 63 -11.38 3.13 -10.90
N ILE A 64 -10.32 3.90 -10.63
CA ILE A 64 -10.19 4.74 -9.44
C ILE A 64 -9.80 6.15 -9.90
N PRO A 65 -10.79 6.98 -10.22
CA PRO A 65 -10.55 8.37 -10.60
C PRO A 65 -9.76 9.12 -9.52
N PHE A 66 -8.85 9.98 -9.94
CA PHE A 66 -8.14 10.91 -9.04
C PHE A 66 -9.11 11.86 -8.29
N SER A 67 -10.36 11.98 -8.76
CA SER A 67 -11.42 12.68 -8.05
C SER A 67 -11.81 11.98 -6.74
N ILE A 68 -11.54 10.68 -6.56
CA ILE A 68 -11.79 9.98 -5.31
C ILE A 68 -10.61 10.21 -4.35
N PRO A 69 -10.83 10.84 -3.19
CA PRO A 69 -9.76 11.01 -2.21
C PRO A 69 -9.22 9.66 -1.73
N GLN A 70 -7.89 9.52 -1.66
CA GLN A 70 -7.22 8.27 -1.26
C GLN A 70 -7.64 7.76 0.13
N TRP A 71 -8.09 8.63 1.05
CA TRP A 71 -8.58 8.22 2.36
C TRP A 71 -9.89 7.42 2.32
N MET A 72 -10.70 7.58 1.24
CA MET A 72 -11.91 6.79 0.96
C MET A 72 -11.57 5.41 0.38
N VAL A 73 -10.36 5.24 -0.14
CA VAL A 73 -9.89 3.99 -0.74
C VAL A 73 -9.24 3.13 0.36
N SER A 74 -9.66 1.87 0.46
CA SER A 74 -9.12 0.95 1.45
C SER A 74 -7.74 0.41 1.03
N GLY A 75 -6.68 1.03 1.55
CA GLY A 75 -5.31 0.56 1.37
C GLY A 75 -4.72 0.85 -0.02
N ASN A 76 -3.57 0.25 -0.31
CA ASN A 76 -2.86 0.46 -1.56
C ASN A 76 -3.30 -0.57 -2.61
N ILE A 77 -4.43 -0.29 -3.28
CA ILE A 77 -5.03 -1.19 -4.28
C ILE A 77 -4.03 -1.55 -5.40
N PHE A 78 -3.22 -0.58 -5.84
CA PHE A 78 -2.19 -0.79 -6.85
C PHE A 78 -1.22 -1.91 -6.45
N LEU A 79 -0.75 -1.85 -5.21
CA LEU A 79 0.19 -2.84 -4.68
C LEU A 79 -0.46 -4.22 -4.58
N TYR A 80 -1.72 -4.31 -4.14
CA TYR A 80 -2.43 -5.58 -3.98
C TYR A 80 -2.61 -6.35 -5.29
N VAL A 81 -3.00 -5.67 -6.37
CA VAL A 81 -3.19 -6.32 -7.67
C VAL A 81 -1.86 -6.91 -8.15
N GLY A 82 -0.76 -6.18 -8.04
CA GLY A 82 0.56 -6.73 -8.31
C GLY A 82 0.89 -7.94 -7.43
N THR A 83 0.71 -7.83 -6.11
CA THR A 83 1.10 -8.88 -5.15
C THR A 83 0.38 -10.20 -5.38
N PHE A 84 -0.92 -10.17 -5.68
CA PHE A 84 -1.70 -11.40 -5.79
C PHE A 84 -1.67 -12.03 -7.18
N LEU A 85 -1.33 -11.27 -8.23
CA LEU A 85 -1.20 -11.81 -9.59
C LEU A 85 0.21 -12.31 -9.91
N MET A 86 1.25 -11.70 -9.32
CA MET A 86 2.65 -12.06 -9.59
C MET A 86 3.02 -13.50 -9.23
N PRO A 87 2.51 -14.15 -8.16
CA PRO A 87 2.83 -15.53 -7.85
C PRO A 87 2.46 -16.48 -9.00
N THR A 88 1.33 -16.25 -9.66
CA THR A 88 0.91 -17.05 -10.82
C THR A 88 1.86 -16.85 -12.00
N LEU A 89 2.26 -15.61 -12.29
CA LEU A 89 3.24 -15.31 -13.33
C LEU A 89 4.61 -15.95 -13.04
N ALA A 90 5.10 -15.82 -11.81
CA ALA A 90 6.34 -16.42 -11.35
C ALA A 90 6.29 -17.96 -11.43
N TYR A 91 5.15 -18.55 -11.06
CA TYR A 91 4.93 -19.99 -11.16
C TYR A 91 4.92 -20.48 -12.60
N SER A 92 4.26 -19.75 -13.50
CA SER A 92 4.25 -20.04 -14.94
C SER A 92 5.64 -19.97 -15.56
N LEU A 93 6.43 -18.94 -15.21
CA LEU A 93 7.83 -18.86 -15.61
C LEU A 93 8.64 -20.04 -15.06
N PHE A 94 8.43 -20.43 -13.81
CA PHE A 94 9.10 -21.58 -13.21
C PHE A 94 8.78 -22.90 -13.94
N ILE A 95 7.52 -23.11 -14.36
CA ILE A 95 7.13 -24.29 -15.16
C ILE A 95 7.89 -24.31 -16.49
N LEU A 96 7.95 -23.18 -17.19
CA LEU A 96 8.69 -23.07 -18.44
C LEU A 96 10.17 -23.36 -18.23
N VAL A 97 10.79 -22.75 -17.21
CA VAL A 97 12.20 -22.99 -16.87
C VAL A 97 12.44 -24.46 -16.54
N ALA A 98 11.58 -25.09 -15.73
CA ALA A 98 11.70 -26.49 -15.35
C ALA A 98 11.59 -27.42 -16.56
N HIS A 99 10.73 -27.09 -17.54
CA HIS A 99 10.60 -27.84 -18.78
C HIS A 99 11.82 -27.68 -19.71
N PHE A 100 12.29 -26.45 -19.91
CA PHE A 100 13.43 -26.14 -20.78
C PHE A 100 14.81 -26.35 -20.12
N THR A 101 14.83 -26.89 -18.89
CA THR A 101 16.06 -27.22 -18.15
C THR A 101 16.04 -28.69 -17.70
N PRO A 102 16.11 -29.66 -18.65
CA PRO A 102 16.20 -31.07 -18.33
C PRO A 102 17.44 -31.38 -17.48
N LYS A 103 17.30 -32.30 -16.52
CA LYS A 103 18.35 -32.65 -15.53
C LYS A 103 19.58 -33.31 -16.17
N ASP A 104 19.39 -33.92 -17.33
CA ASP A 104 20.39 -34.79 -17.97
C ASP A 104 21.38 -34.00 -18.84
N LYS A 105 21.23 -32.67 -18.95
CA LYS A 105 22.14 -31.80 -19.69
C LYS A 105 22.96 -30.93 -18.74
N GLU A 106 24.27 -30.90 -18.94
CA GLU A 106 25.16 -29.99 -18.23
C GLU A 106 24.99 -28.56 -18.76
N TYR A 107 24.25 -27.74 -18.01
CA TYR A 107 24.17 -26.31 -18.30
C TYR A 107 25.27 -25.53 -17.55
N LYS A 108 25.87 -24.55 -18.22
CA LYS A 108 26.79 -23.59 -17.59
C LYS A 108 25.98 -22.46 -16.95
N VAL A 109 26.11 -22.28 -15.63
CA VAL A 109 25.40 -21.24 -14.86
C VAL A 109 25.72 -19.84 -15.40
N TRP A 110 27.01 -19.57 -15.64
CA TRP A 110 27.49 -18.27 -16.12
C TRP A 110 26.89 -17.84 -17.46
N VAL A 111 26.54 -18.76 -18.36
CA VAL A 111 25.91 -18.41 -19.65
C VAL A 111 24.51 -17.83 -19.41
N ASN A 112 23.71 -18.43 -18.52
CA ASN A 112 22.37 -17.91 -18.22
C ASN A 112 22.44 -16.58 -17.46
N LEU A 113 23.42 -16.41 -16.56
CA LEU A 113 23.67 -15.12 -15.91
C LEU A 113 24.12 -14.05 -16.91
N LEU A 114 24.99 -14.39 -17.86
CA LEU A 114 25.43 -13.47 -18.90
C LEU A 114 24.27 -13.04 -19.80
N ILE A 115 23.38 -13.97 -20.19
CA ILE A 115 22.19 -13.63 -20.97
C ILE A 115 21.25 -12.74 -20.14
N ALA A 116 21.02 -13.08 -18.87
CA ALA A 116 20.20 -12.26 -17.98
C ALA A 116 20.78 -10.84 -17.82
N MET A 117 22.09 -10.69 -17.65
CA MET A 117 22.76 -9.38 -17.61
C MET A 117 22.76 -8.69 -18.99
N GLY A 118 22.78 -9.46 -20.07
CA GLY A 118 22.72 -8.97 -21.44
C GLY A 118 21.40 -8.27 -21.76
N VAL A 119 20.27 -8.68 -21.16
CA VAL A 119 18.97 -8.03 -21.36
C VAL A 119 18.96 -6.54 -20.97
N PRO A 120 19.29 -6.13 -19.72
CA PRO A 120 19.34 -4.72 -19.35
C PRO A 120 20.40 -3.95 -20.15
N ILE A 121 21.58 -4.54 -20.42
CA ILE A 121 22.62 -3.91 -21.24
C ILE A 121 22.12 -3.62 -22.66
N THR A 122 21.45 -4.59 -23.27
CA THR A 122 20.86 -4.45 -24.61
C THR A 122 19.75 -3.40 -24.60
N GLY A 123 18.91 -3.39 -23.56
CA GLY A 123 17.89 -2.35 -23.36
C GLY A 123 18.47 -0.94 -23.23
N PHE A 124 19.61 -0.80 -22.52
CA PHE A 124 20.31 0.48 -22.40
C PHE A 124 20.94 0.93 -23.72
N LEU A 125 21.61 0.04 -24.44
CA LEU A 125 22.16 0.35 -25.76
C LEU A 125 21.06 0.68 -26.76
N PHE A 126 19.95 -0.06 -26.73
CA PHE A 126 18.76 0.22 -27.53
C PHE A 126 18.21 1.62 -27.23
N SER A 127 18.13 2.01 -25.94
CA SER A 127 17.60 3.32 -25.55
C SER A 127 18.51 4.50 -25.89
N LYS A 128 19.83 4.28 -25.94
CA LYS A 128 20.80 5.33 -26.27
C LYS A 128 21.13 5.42 -27.75
N VAL A 129 21.03 4.33 -28.50
CA VAL A 129 21.46 4.27 -29.91
C VAL A 129 20.28 4.22 -30.86
N ILE A 130 19.33 3.30 -30.64
CA ILE A 130 18.26 3.02 -31.59
C ILE A 130 17.08 3.97 -31.38
N LEU A 131 16.72 4.22 -30.13
CA LEU A 131 15.60 5.11 -29.77
C LEU A 131 15.74 6.54 -30.32
N PRO A 132 16.91 7.21 -30.24
CA PRO A 132 17.10 8.55 -30.84
C PRO A 132 17.07 8.56 -32.38
N LEU A 133 17.34 7.41 -33.01
CA LEU A 133 17.28 7.24 -34.47
C LEU A 133 15.87 6.85 -34.94
N TRP A 134 14.95 6.53 -34.02
CA TRP A 134 13.57 6.23 -34.33
C TRP A 134 12.82 7.55 -34.55
N HIS A 135 12.56 7.87 -35.82
CA HIS A 135 11.79 9.03 -36.27
C HIS A 135 10.41 9.16 -35.59
N PRO A 136 9.72 10.32 -35.66
CA PRO A 136 8.50 10.57 -34.89
C PRO A 136 7.34 9.71 -35.42
N VAL A 137 7.26 8.49 -34.92
CA VAL A 137 6.05 7.68 -35.00
C VAL A 137 5.02 8.30 -34.06
N GLU A 138 3.73 8.15 -34.36
CA GLU A 138 2.66 8.63 -33.48
C GLU A 138 2.92 8.23 -32.02
N SER A 139 2.76 9.20 -31.11
CA SER A 139 3.15 9.07 -29.70
C SER A 139 2.48 7.87 -29.00
N MET A 140 1.26 7.51 -29.38
CA MET A 140 0.55 6.35 -28.84
C MET A 140 1.18 5.02 -29.26
N PHE A 141 1.51 4.86 -30.55
CA PHE A 141 2.14 3.63 -31.05
C PHE A 141 3.51 3.41 -30.40
N PHE A 142 4.26 4.50 -30.22
CA PHE A 142 5.55 4.47 -29.54
C PHE A 142 5.43 3.97 -28.09
N ILE A 143 4.48 4.51 -27.32
CA ILE A 143 4.25 4.12 -25.92
C ILE A 143 3.87 2.64 -25.83
N GLN A 144 2.92 2.19 -26.66
CA GLN A 144 2.48 0.79 -26.66
C GLN A 144 3.62 -0.17 -27.02
N SER A 145 4.38 0.15 -28.08
CA SER A 145 5.53 -0.66 -28.51
C SER A 145 6.61 -0.73 -27.44
N ALA A 146 6.91 0.40 -26.77
CA ALA A 146 7.85 0.45 -25.67
C ALA A 146 7.41 -0.44 -24.49
N ILE A 147 6.12 -0.40 -24.12
CA ILE A 147 5.58 -1.25 -23.04
C ILE A 147 5.71 -2.74 -23.40
N VAL A 148 5.35 -3.13 -24.63
CA VAL A 148 5.51 -4.53 -25.07
C VAL A 148 6.97 -4.97 -25.00
N LEU A 149 7.90 -4.13 -25.46
CA LEU A 149 9.34 -4.42 -25.40
C LEU A 149 9.79 -4.61 -23.95
N VAL A 150 9.35 -3.75 -23.02
CA VAL A 150 9.66 -3.86 -21.60
C VAL A 150 9.11 -5.15 -21.00
N ILE A 151 7.89 -5.55 -21.34
CA ILE A 151 7.29 -6.81 -20.88
C ILE A 151 8.12 -7.99 -21.38
N VAL A 152 8.46 -8.03 -22.68
CA VAL A 152 9.26 -9.10 -23.28
C VAL A 152 10.66 -9.17 -22.66
N ALA A 153 11.33 -8.03 -22.52
CA ALA A 153 12.64 -7.95 -21.86
C ALA A 153 12.57 -8.45 -20.42
N THR A 154 11.54 -8.07 -19.67
CA THR A 154 11.31 -8.52 -18.30
C THR A 154 11.12 -10.03 -18.22
N LEU A 155 10.30 -10.61 -19.11
CA LEU A 155 10.09 -12.06 -19.16
C LEU A 155 11.37 -12.82 -19.49
N LEU A 156 12.13 -12.35 -20.50
CA LEU A 156 13.42 -12.94 -20.87
C LEU A 156 14.41 -12.88 -19.71
N PHE A 157 14.54 -11.70 -19.08
CA PHE A 157 15.38 -11.48 -17.91
C PHE A 157 15.06 -12.49 -16.81
N PHE A 158 13.79 -12.57 -16.39
CA PHE A 158 13.39 -13.48 -15.32
C PHE A 158 13.51 -14.96 -15.70
N PHE A 159 13.23 -15.32 -16.95
CA PHE A 159 13.41 -16.70 -17.41
C PHE A 159 14.86 -17.15 -17.23
N PHE A 160 15.83 -16.37 -17.73
CA PHE A 160 17.24 -16.71 -17.61
C PHE A 160 17.77 -16.59 -16.18
N LEU A 161 17.28 -15.63 -15.40
CA LEU A 161 17.63 -15.48 -13.98
C LEU A 161 17.15 -16.68 -13.16
N ILE A 162 15.87 -17.05 -13.25
CA ILE A 162 15.30 -18.21 -12.54
C ILE A 162 16.01 -19.49 -12.99
N ARG A 163 16.29 -19.64 -14.29
CA ARG A 163 17.05 -20.77 -14.82
C ARG A 163 18.45 -20.85 -14.22
N ALA A 164 19.17 -19.73 -14.15
CA ALA A 164 20.49 -19.67 -13.53
C ALA A 164 20.43 -20.09 -12.05
N ILE A 165 19.45 -19.59 -11.29
CA ILE A 165 19.23 -19.93 -9.89
C ILE A 165 18.94 -21.43 -9.73
N VAL A 166 18.05 -22.00 -10.54
CA VAL A 166 17.71 -23.43 -10.50
C VAL A 166 18.94 -24.32 -10.78
N ILE A 167 19.75 -23.97 -11.79
CA ILE A 167 20.99 -24.70 -12.11
C ILE A 167 22.00 -24.57 -10.96
N LEU A 168 22.13 -23.39 -10.38
CA LEU A 168 23.04 -23.13 -9.26
C LEU A 168 22.63 -23.90 -8.00
N ILE A 169 21.32 -24.05 -7.76
CA ILE A 169 20.79 -24.82 -6.63
C ILE A 169 20.96 -26.32 -6.85
N SER A 170 20.83 -26.80 -8.09
CA SER A 170 20.87 -28.22 -8.45
C SER A 170 22.29 -28.78 -8.57
N LYS A 171 23.28 -27.95 -8.96
CA LYS A 171 24.69 -28.38 -9.00
C LYS A 171 25.25 -28.59 -7.59
N LYS A 172 25.43 -29.86 -7.20
CA LYS A 172 26.18 -30.28 -6.01
C LYS A 172 27.69 -30.33 -6.30
N THR A 173 28.30 -29.21 -6.67
CA THR A 173 29.77 -29.18 -6.85
C THR A 173 30.46 -28.96 -5.50
N ASN A 174 31.40 -29.86 -5.15
CA ASN A 174 32.15 -29.85 -3.88
C ASN A 174 32.86 -28.51 -3.58
N SER A 175 33.26 -27.74 -4.60
CA SER A 175 33.90 -26.43 -4.39
C SER A 175 32.91 -25.35 -3.94
N TRP A 176 31.65 -25.41 -4.35
CA TRP A 176 30.61 -24.43 -3.97
C TRP A 176 30.05 -24.67 -2.57
N THR A 177 30.10 -25.90 -2.08
CA THR A 177 29.77 -26.24 -0.68
C THR A 177 30.89 -25.84 0.26
N LYS A 178 32.16 -25.94 -0.15
CA LYS A 178 33.32 -25.53 0.66
C LYS A 178 33.34 -24.03 0.98
N TYR A 179 32.97 -23.18 0.02
CA TYR A 179 32.93 -21.72 0.18
C TYR A 179 31.51 -21.17 0.35
N GLN A 180 30.62 -21.95 0.97
CA GLN A 180 29.20 -21.60 1.04
C GLN A 180 28.94 -20.25 1.73
N LEU A 181 29.73 -19.93 2.77
CA LEU A 181 29.60 -18.67 3.52
C LEU A 181 29.93 -17.44 2.67
N VAL A 182 30.90 -17.56 1.75
CA VAL A 182 31.39 -16.43 0.91
C VAL A 182 30.27 -15.87 0.05
N TRP A 183 29.39 -16.71 -0.48
CA TRP A 183 28.26 -16.25 -1.29
C TRP A 183 26.97 -16.07 -0.47
N LYS A 184 26.80 -16.78 0.64
CA LYS A 184 25.62 -16.62 1.51
C LYS A 184 25.61 -15.27 2.22
N ILE A 185 26.72 -14.89 2.86
CA ILE A 185 26.79 -13.67 3.69
C ILE A 185 26.39 -12.41 2.88
N PRO A 186 26.87 -12.21 1.64
CA PRO A 186 26.41 -11.09 0.83
C PRO A 186 24.91 -11.10 0.57
N ILE A 187 24.32 -12.26 0.28
CA ILE A 187 22.90 -12.37 -0.10
C ILE A 187 21.97 -12.30 1.12
N THR A 188 22.39 -12.84 2.26
CA THR A 188 21.53 -12.97 3.44
C THR A 188 21.70 -11.87 4.47
N ILE A 189 22.82 -11.14 4.44
CA ILE A 189 23.13 -10.06 5.40
C ILE A 189 23.38 -8.74 4.66
N LEU A 190 24.40 -8.68 3.80
CA LEU A 190 24.83 -7.40 3.21
C LEU A 190 23.76 -6.77 2.31
N LEU A 191 23.25 -7.52 1.33
CA LEU A 191 22.26 -7.02 0.38
C LEU A 191 20.92 -6.64 1.05
N PRO A 192 20.36 -7.40 2.01
CA PRO A 192 19.18 -6.96 2.75
C PRO A 192 19.40 -5.66 3.53
N LEU A 193 20.56 -5.50 4.20
CA LEU A 193 20.88 -4.27 4.93
C LEU A 193 21.09 -3.08 4.00
N LEU A 194 21.81 -3.28 2.89
CA LEU A 194 21.96 -2.26 1.85
C LEU A 194 20.61 -1.91 1.23
N GLY A 195 19.73 -2.90 1.02
CA GLY A 195 18.38 -2.68 0.51
C GLY A 195 17.56 -1.77 1.43
N LEU A 196 17.60 -1.99 2.73
CA LEU A 196 16.96 -1.12 3.72
C LEU A 196 17.59 0.28 3.76
N ALA A 197 18.92 0.36 3.74
CA ALA A 197 19.63 1.64 3.78
C ALA A 197 19.39 2.50 2.53
N VAL A 198 19.37 1.88 1.34
CA VAL A 198 19.03 2.54 0.08
C VAL A 198 17.57 2.97 0.09
N ASN A 199 16.66 2.11 0.54
CA ASN A 199 15.24 2.45 0.62
C ASN A 199 15.01 3.69 1.50
N ASN A 200 15.64 3.75 2.67
CA ASN A 200 15.45 4.84 3.63
C ASN A 200 16.24 6.11 3.30
N GLY A 201 16.94 6.16 2.15
CA GLY A 201 17.65 7.34 1.69
C GLY A 201 19.05 7.55 2.28
N HIS A 202 19.50 6.70 3.23
CA HIS A 202 20.80 6.87 3.90
C HIS A 202 22.03 6.90 2.96
N LEU A 203 21.93 6.27 1.78
CA LEU A 203 23.04 6.15 0.82
C LEU A 203 22.97 7.12 -0.37
N PHE A 204 21.78 7.58 -0.76
CA PHE A 204 21.57 8.41 -1.96
C PHE A 204 20.77 9.68 -1.65
N ASN A 205 21.14 10.37 -0.56
CA ASN A 205 20.47 11.56 -0.04
C ASN A 205 20.21 12.68 -1.07
N GLU A 206 20.98 12.75 -2.17
CA GLU A 206 20.84 13.80 -3.19
C GLU A 206 19.81 13.51 -4.29
N TYR A 207 19.37 12.26 -4.45
CA TYR A 207 18.50 11.85 -5.59
C TYR A 207 17.07 11.49 -5.19
N THR A 208 16.79 11.34 -3.90
CA THR A 208 15.43 11.03 -3.42
C THR A 208 14.75 12.31 -2.93
N ALA A 209 13.93 12.92 -3.78
CA ALA A 209 12.98 13.98 -3.39
C ALA A 209 11.89 13.50 -2.41
N PHE A 210 11.94 12.24 -2.00
CA PHE A 210 10.97 11.56 -1.17
C PHE A 210 11.44 11.61 0.29
N ARG A 211 10.66 12.26 1.17
CA ARG A 211 10.89 12.25 2.64
C ARG A 211 10.79 10.85 3.26
N SER A 212 10.31 9.89 2.49
CA SER A 212 10.01 8.52 2.88
C SER A 212 10.48 7.56 1.78
N GLY A 213 10.79 6.32 2.15
CA GLY A 213 11.52 5.42 1.27
C GLY A 213 10.77 5.03 -0.01
N VAL A 214 11.53 4.67 -1.07
CA VAL A 214 10.99 4.39 -2.41
C VAL A 214 9.92 3.29 -2.40
N PHE A 215 10.09 2.27 -1.55
CA PHE A 215 9.19 1.12 -1.43
C PHE A 215 8.33 1.16 -0.15
N GLY A 216 8.38 2.27 0.60
CA GLY A 216 7.69 2.47 1.87
C GLY A 216 8.64 2.80 3.02
N ASP A 217 8.06 3.06 4.19
CA ASP A 217 8.81 3.43 5.40
C ASP A 217 9.30 2.19 6.16
N PHE A 218 10.60 1.89 6.08
CA PHE A 218 11.26 0.83 6.86
C PHE A 218 12.26 1.40 7.88
N ASN A 219 12.01 2.60 8.43
CA ASN A 219 12.92 3.23 9.39
C ASN A 219 12.91 2.59 10.78
N ASN A 220 11.98 1.69 11.08
CA ASN A 220 11.96 0.99 12.36
C ASN A 220 13.18 0.05 12.51
N ASN A 221 13.95 0.24 13.58
CA ASN A 221 15.15 -0.55 13.92
C ASN A 221 14.91 -2.07 13.90
N TRP A 222 13.69 -2.53 14.19
CA TRP A 222 13.36 -3.96 14.16
C TRP A 222 13.57 -4.59 12.77
N PHE A 223 13.41 -3.85 11.67
CA PHE A 223 13.69 -4.38 10.33
C PHE A 223 15.18 -4.72 10.16
N TYR A 224 16.08 -3.86 10.64
CA TYR A 224 17.52 -4.09 10.61
C TYR A 224 17.94 -5.23 11.53
N ILE A 225 17.38 -5.29 12.74
CA ILE A 225 17.64 -6.37 13.70
C ILE A 225 17.21 -7.72 13.10
N LEU A 226 15.99 -7.80 12.55
CA LEU A 226 15.50 -9.03 11.91
C LEU A 226 16.32 -9.41 10.67
N ALA A 227 16.79 -8.45 9.88
CA ALA A 227 17.69 -8.71 8.75
C ALA A 227 18.97 -9.42 9.20
N ILE A 228 19.61 -8.91 10.26
CA ILE A 228 20.85 -9.49 10.84
C ILE A 228 20.55 -10.88 11.42
N VAL A 229 19.54 -11.00 12.27
CA VAL A 229 19.18 -12.28 12.93
C VAL A 229 18.85 -13.35 11.88
N ASN A 230 18.01 -13.03 10.90
CA ASN A 230 17.68 -13.93 9.79
C ASN A 230 18.92 -14.34 9.01
N GLY A 231 19.77 -13.36 8.66
CA GLY A 231 21.00 -13.61 7.91
C GLY A 231 21.98 -14.53 8.64
N VAL A 232 22.17 -14.32 9.95
CA VAL A 232 23.00 -15.19 10.81
C VAL A 232 22.42 -16.61 10.86
N LEU A 233 21.13 -16.76 11.12
CA LEU A 233 20.47 -18.07 11.21
C LEU A 233 20.55 -18.87 9.89
N ILE A 234 20.47 -18.21 8.73
CA ILE A 234 20.62 -18.87 7.42
C ILE A 234 22.08 -19.26 7.13
N CYS A 235 23.04 -18.47 7.62
CA CYS A 235 24.47 -18.72 7.47
C CYS A 235 24.98 -19.86 8.38
N LEU A 236 24.34 -20.10 9.51
CA LEU A 236 24.74 -21.16 10.46
C LEU A 236 24.80 -22.55 9.79
N PRO A 237 25.85 -23.33 10.05
CA PRO A 237 26.06 -24.62 9.42
C PRO A 237 25.06 -25.66 9.91
N ASN A 238 24.82 -26.65 9.05
CA ASN A 238 23.87 -27.72 9.26
C ASN A 238 24.55 -28.94 9.92
N ILE A 239 24.94 -28.81 11.18
CA ILE A 239 25.64 -29.85 11.96
C ILE A 239 24.71 -31.02 12.29
N GLU A 240 25.20 -32.25 12.42
CA GLU A 240 24.40 -33.46 12.73
C GLU A 240 23.99 -33.59 14.22
N ASN A 241 23.91 -32.48 14.96
CA ASN A 241 23.46 -32.48 16.35
C ASN A 241 21.94 -32.20 16.42
N LYS A 242 21.18 -33.10 17.05
CA LYS A 242 19.72 -33.01 17.19
C LYS A 242 19.26 -31.70 17.84
N ASN A 243 19.78 -31.35 19.03
CA ASN A 243 19.29 -30.21 19.80
C ASN A 243 19.60 -28.89 19.09
N TYR A 244 20.82 -28.78 18.54
CA TYR A 244 21.22 -27.65 17.72
C TYR A 244 20.31 -27.50 16.48
N ARG A 245 19.97 -28.59 15.79
CA ARG A 245 19.08 -28.55 14.62
C ARG A 245 17.65 -28.15 14.96
N VAL A 246 17.15 -28.55 16.14
CA VAL A 246 15.83 -28.10 16.60
C VAL A 246 15.83 -26.60 16.85
N LEU A 247 16.82 -26.06 17.57
CA LEU A 247 16.94 -24.62 17.83
C LEU A 247 17.12 -23.82 16.53
N LEU A 248 17.97 -24.31 15.62
CA LEU A 248 18.20 -23.67 14.34
C LEU A 248 16.94 -23.67 13.46
N PHE A 249 16.20 -24.78 13.43
CA PHE A 249 14.94 -24.91 12.69
C PHE A 249 13.86 -23.98 13.25
N LEU A 250 13.77 -23.87 14.58
CA LEU A 250 12.85 -22.93 15.25
C LEU A 250 13.19 -21.48 14.88
N GLY A 251 14.46 -21.08 15.02
CA GLY A 251 14.91 -19.73 14.67
C GLY A 251 14.62 -19.40 13.20
N ARG A 252 14.99 -20.28 12.27
CA ARG A 252 14.70 -20.12 10.84
C ARG A 252 13.20 -20.01 10.59
N SER A 253 12.39 -20.86 11.21
CA SER A 253 10.92 -20.83 11.07
C SER A 253 10.33 -19.49 11.56
N ILE A 254 10.80 -18.94 12.69
CA ILE A 254 10.36 -17.60 13.16
C ILE A 254 10.71 -16.52 12.13
N THR A 255 11.96 -16.51 11.65
CA THR A 255 12.43 -15.49 10.69
C THR A 255 11.91 -15.68 9.25
N VAL A 256 11.21 -16.78 8.97
CA VAL A 256 10.61 -17.01 7.65
C VAL A 256 9.52 -15.98 7.37
N ALA A 257 8.78 -15.54 8.38
CA ALA A 257 7.76 -14.50 8.23
C ALA A 257 8.36 -13.16 7.78
N TYR A 258 9.52 -12.78 8.33
CA TYR A 258 10.28 -11.61 7.87
C TYR A 258 10.68 -11.76 6.40
N THR A 259 11.26 -12.91 6.03
CA THR A 259 11.70 -13.14 4.65
C THR A 259 10.52 -13.15 3.68
N PHE A 260 9.40 -13.75 4.08
CA PHE A 260 8.18 -13.80 3.29
C PHE A 260 7.52 -12.43 3.14
N TYR A 261 7.52 -11.60 4.20
CA TYR A 261 7.04 -10.23 4.14
C TYR A 261 7.79 -9.42 3.07
N PHE A 262 9.12 -9.37 3.14
CA PHE A 262 9.91 -8.65 2.14
C PHE A 262 9.78 -9.26 0.74
N PHE A 263 9.66 -10.59 0.62
CA PHE A 263 9.34 -11.21 -0.66
C PHE A 263 8.03 -10.68 -1.24
N LEU A 264 6.95 -10.61 -0.45
CA LEU A 264 5.65 -10.09 -0.89
C LEU A 264 5.71 -8.60 -1.25
N VAL A 265 6.37 -7.78 -0.42
CA VAL A 265 6.53 -6.34 -0.67
C VAL A 265 7.23 -6.09 -2.00
N PHE A 266 8.29 -6.83 -2.32
CA PHE A 266 9.09 -6.60 -3.51
C PHE A 266 8.57 -7.31 -4.77
N LEU A 267 7.67 -8.29 -4.61
CA LEU A 267 7.12 -9.09 -5.70
C LEU A 267 6.47 -8.24 -6.82
N PRO A 268 5.61 -7.23 -6.51
CA PRO A 268 5.01 -6.36 -7.52
C PRO A 268 6.05 -5.55 -8.30
N PHE A 269 7.19 -5.28 -7.69
CA PHE A 269 8.21 -4.40 -8.25
C PHE A 269 9.26 -5.13 -9.07
N LEU A 270 9.24 -6.46 -9.09
CA LEU A 270 10.16 -7.28 -9.88
C LEU A 270 10.26 -6.84 -11.35
N PRO A 271 9.17 -6.53 -12.08
CA PRO A 271 9.28 -6.05 -13.47
C PRO A 271 10.17 -4.81 -13.62
N PHE A 272 10.11 -3.90 -12.64
CA PHE A 272 10.90 -2.67 -12.65
C PHE A 272 12.37 -2.89 -12.27
N SER A 273 12.73 -4.08 -11.74
CA SER A 273 14.13 -4.38 -11.39
C SER A 273 15.07 -4.28 -12.59
N VAL A 274 14.62 -4.65 -13.80
CA VAL A 274 15.43 -4.54 -15.03
C VAL A 274 15.75 -3.08 -15.33
N MET A 275 14.74 -2.20 -15.23
CA MET A 275 14.92 -0.76 -15.44
C MET A 275 15.81 -0.14 -14.34
N ALA A 276 15.59 -0.51 -13.08
CA ALA A 276 16.37 -0.02 -11.96
C ALA A 276 17.84 -0.47 -12.01
N ILE A 277 18.12 -1.68 -12.52
CA ILE A 277 19.49 -2.13 -12.81
C ILE A 277 20.14 -1.21 -13.85
N VAL A 278 19.43 -0.91 -14.95
CA VAL A 278 19.94 -0.05 -16.02
C VAL A 278 20.19 1.38 -15.55
N ALA A 279 19.27 1.94 -14.76
CA ALA A 279 19.32 3.34 -14.37
C ALA A 279 20.33 3.63 -13.25
N MET A 280 20.36 2.79 -12.21
CA MET A 280 21.04 3.11 -10.94
C MET A 280 21.77 1.91 -10.32
N GLY A 281 21.71 0.71 -10.92
CA GLY A 281 22.22 -0.53 -10.33
C GLY A 281 21.45 -1.03 -9.09
N SER A 282 20.52 -0.22 -8.55
CA SER A 282 19.72 -0.54 -7.36
C SER A 282 18.73 -1.69 -7.59
N GLY A 283 18.40 -2.02 -8.85
CA GLY A 283 17.49 -3.12 -9.14
C GLY A 283 17.99 -4.50 -8.68
N PHE A 284 19.30 -4.68 -8.44
CA PHE A 284 19.81 -5.88 -7.76
C PHE A 284 19.31 -6.02 -6.32
N LEU A 285 19.08 -4.90 -5.62
CA LEU A 285 18.50 -4.91 -4.27
C LEU A 285 17.05 -5.42 -4.29
N MET A 286 16.31 -5.13 -5.36
CA MET A 286 14.94 -5.62 -5.54
C MET A 286 14.87 -7.13 -5.78
N LEU A 287 15.93 -7.73 -6.32
CA LEU A 287 16.05 -9.19 -6.51
C LEU A 287 16.48 -9.93 -5.24
N THR A 288 16.98 -9.20 -4.24
CA THR A 288 17.54 -9.78 -3.01
C THR A 288 16.51 -10.56 -2.20
N PRO A 289 15.29 -10.04 -1.93
CA PRO A 289 14.26 -10.80 -1.22
C PRO A 289 13.88 -12.11 -1.92
N LEU A 290 13.89 -12.14 -3.25
CA LEU A 290 13.62 -13.35 -4.03
C LEU A 290 14.71 -14.41 -3.83
N LEU A 291 15.99 -14.02 -3.96
CA LEU A 291 17.12 -14.92 -3.71
C LEU A 291 17.15 -15.42 -2.26
N LEU A 292 16.95 -14.50 -1.31
CA LEU A 292 16.91 -14.79 0.12
C LEU A 292 15.81 -15.81 0.45
N PHE A 293 14.60 -15.62 -0.08
CA PHE A 293 13.48 -16.53 0.13
C PHE A 293 13.79 -17.94 -0.37
N VAL A 294 14.36 -18.08 -1.57
CA VAL A 294 14.74 -19.38 -2.13
C VAL A 294 15.81 -20.07 -1.28
N ILE A 295 16.82 -19.34 -0.81
CA ILE A 295 17.87 -19.88 0.08
C ILE A 295 17.26 -20.30 1.42
N HIS A 296 16.38 -19.49 2.00
CA HIS A 296 15.73 -19.75 3.27
C HIS A 296 14.90 -21.05 3.20
N ILE A 297 14.04 -21.21 2.18
CA ILE A 297 13.24 -22.42 1.98
C ILE A 297 14.14 -23.65 1.77
N LYS A 298 15.26 -23.51 1.06
CA LYS A 298 16.22 -24.62 0.88
C LYS A 298 16.83 -25.07 2.21
N GLU A 299 17.23 -24.14 3.08
CA GLU A 299 17.81 -24.50 4.38
C GLU A 299 16.75 -25.09 5.32
N LEU A 300 15.54 -24.53 5.38
CA LEU A 300 14.42 -25.11 6.11
C LEU A 300 14.06 -26.52 5.62
N SER A 301 14.09 -26.75 4.31
CA SER A 301 13.83 -28.07 3.71
C SER A 301 14.88 -29.10 4.15
N LYS A 302 16.15 -28.72 4.27
CA LYS A 302 17.21 -29.61 4.80
C LYS A 302 16.98 -29.93 6.27
N ASP A 303 16.64 -28.93 7.08
CA ASP A 303 16.35 -29.12 8.51
C ASP A 303 15.14 -30.03 8.70
N TYR A 304 14.05 -29.81 7.96
CA TYR A 304 12.88 -30.66 7.95
C TYR A 304 13.23 -32.11 7.58
N THR A 305 14.06 -32.31 6.54
CA THR A 305 14.49 -33.64 6.09
C THR A 305 15.36 -34.36 7.13
N PHE A 306 16.09 -33.62 7.96
CA PHE A 306 16.85 -34.16 9.08
C PHE A 306 15.95 -34.48 10.29
N LEU A 307 15.10 -33.54 10.70
CA LEU A 307 14.26 -33.65 11.90
C LEU A 307 13.16 -34.72 11.78
N LYS A 308 12.64 -34.97 10.57
CA LYS A 308 11.68 -36.07 10.34
C LYS A 308 12.23 -37.46 10.66
N LYS A 309 13.56 -37.62 10.80
CA LYS A 309 14.19 -38.88 11.24
C LYS A 309 14.00 -39.13 12.74
N TYR A 310 13.79 -38.06 13.53
CA TYR A 310 13.71 -38.10 14.98
C TYR A 310 12.33 -37.76 15.54
N PHE A 311 11.47 -37.10 14.75
CA PHE A 311 10.15 -36.63 15.14
C PHE A 311 9.10 -36.98 14.08
N LEU A 312 7.85 -37.09 14.52
CA LEU A 312 6.71 -37.25 13.61
C LEU A 312 6.61 -36.08 12.64
N LYS A 313 6.31 -36.37 11.37
CA LYS A 313 6.14 -35.36 10.31
C LYS A 313 5.16 -34.25 10.71
N SER A 314 4.04 -34.62 11.33
CA SER A 314 3.02 -33.66 11.78
C SER A 314 3.58 -32.65 12.78
N ASN A 315 4.36 -33.12 13.77
CA ASN A 315 4.90 -32.27 14.83
C ASN A 315 5.91 -31.26 14.28
N VAL A 316 6.79 -31.69 13.36
CA VAL A 316 7.77 -30.77 12.75
C VAL A 316 7.06 -29.68 11.94
N ILE A 317 5.99 -30.04 11.21
CA ILE A 317 5.18 -29.07 10.46
C ILE A 317 4.44 -28.13 11.42
N ALA A 318 3.76 -28.66 12.44
CA ALA A 318 3.02 -27.86 13.42
C ALA A 318 3.92 -26.85 14.13
N VAL A 319 5.10 -27.28 14.58
CA VAL A 319 6.10 -26.40 15.20
C VAL A 319 6.57 -25.32 14.24
N SER A 320 6.82 -25.66 12.96
CA SER A 320 7.23 -24.68 11.96
C SER A 320 6.14 -23.64 11.68
N VAL A 321 4.88 -24.06 11.63
CA VAL A 321 3.73 -23.15 11.44
C VAL A 321 3.58 -22.22 12.65
N ILE A 322 3.60 -22.75 13.87
CA ILE A 322 3.50 -21.95 15.10
C ILE A 322 4.66 -20.95 15.19
N ALA A 323 5.89 -21.40 14.92
CA ALA A 323 7.06 -20.54 14.90
C ALA A 323 6.93 -19.43 13.83
N SER A 324 6.47 -19.75 12.62
CA SER A 324 6.27 -18.76 11.55
C SER A 324 5.20 -17.72 11.90
N LEU A 325 4.20 -18.07 12.72
CA LEU A 325 3.16 -17.16 13.17
C LEU A 325 3.58 -16.24 14.33
N SER A 326 4.77 -16.44 14.91
CA SER A 326 5.23 -15.67 16.07
C SER A 326 5.35 -14.16 15.77
N ILE A 327 5.99 -13.77 14.65
CA ILE A 327 6.13 -12.35 14.27
C ILE A 327 4.76 -11.70 14.00
N PRO A 328 3.87 -12.26 13.15
CA PRO A 328 2.53 -11.72 12.97
C PRO A 328 1.75 -11.56 14.28
N THR A 329 1.84 -12.56 15.16
CA THR A 329 1.12 -12.55 16.45
C THR A 329 1.61 -11.42 17.35
N ILE A 330 2.92 -11.20 17.45
CA ILE A 330 3.51 -10.08 18.23
C ILE A 330 3.03 -8.73 17.69
N ILE A 331 3.00 -8.55 16.36
CA ILE A 331 2.49 -7.33 15.72
C ILE A 331 1.00 -7.13 16.06
N THR A 332 0.18 -8.18 15.93
CA THR A 332 -1.25 -8.12 16.25
C THR A 332 -1.51 -7.77 17.71
N ILE A 333 -0.80 -8.40 18.65
CA ILE A 333 -0.90 -8.08 20.09
C ILE A 333 -0.53 -6.62 20.34
N THR A 334 0.54 -6.14 19.70
CA THR A 334 0.94 -4.73 19.81
C THR A 334 -0.17 -3.80 19.32
N TYR A 335 -0.79 -4.10 18.19
CA TYR A 335 -1.88 -3.27 17.65
C TYR A 335 -3.16 -3.34 18.49
N ILE A 336 -3.47 -4.49 19.09
CA ILE A 336 -4.58 -4.60 20.04
C ILE A 336 -4.32 -3.73 21.27
N ASN A 337 -3.07 -3.70 21.76
CA ASN A 337 -2.67 -2.81 22.84
C ASN A 337 -2.81 -1.34 22.43
N ASP A 338 -2.30 -0.96 21.25
CA ASP A 338 -2.42 0.39 20.69
C ASP A 338 -3.91 0.82 20.60
N LYS A 339 -4.80 -0.10 20.17
CA LYS A 339 -6.26 0.12 20.16
C LYS A 339 -6.83 0.35 21.55
N SER A 340 -6.45 -0.48 22.51
CA SER A 340 -6.92 -0.38 23.89
C SER A 340 -6.53 0.95 24.51
N VAL A 341 -5.24 1.32 24.41
CA VAL A 341 -4.70 2.58 24.92
C VAL A 341 -5.38 3.79 24.27
N LEU A 342 -5.61 3.74 22.95
CA LEU A 342 -6.29 4.81 22.24
C LEU A 342 -7.74 4.98 22.69
N ASN A 343 -8.49 3.88 22.80
CA ASN A 343 -9.89 3.91 23.24
C ASN A 343 -10.01 4.36 24.70
N GLU A 344 -9.11 3.91 25.57
CA GLU A 344 -9.05 4.34 26.96
C GLU A 344 -8.76 5.83 27.09
N THR A 345 -7.80 6.33 26.32
CA THR A 345 -7.47 7.77 26.23
C THR A 345 -8.67 8.60 25.76
N LEU A 346 -9.35 8.14 24.72
CA LEU A 346 -10.55 8.83 24.21
C LEU A 346 -11.69 8.81 25.21
N SER A 347 -11.85 7.71 25.94
CA SER A 347 -12.87 7.59 26.98
C SER A 347 -12.56 8.55 28.13
N TYR A 348 -11.32 8.60 28.59
CA TYR A 348 -10.87 9.54 29.62
C TYR A 348 -11.13 11.00 29.25
N ILE A 349 -10.86 11.41 28.00
CA ILE A 349 -11.01 12.82 27.58
C ILE A 349 -12.47 13.19 27.31
N TYR A 350 -13.23 12.33 26.61
CA TYR A 350 -14.53 12.72 26.05
C TYR A 350 -15.74 12.14 26.79
N THR A 351 -15.57 11.03 27.49
CA THR A 351 -16.64 10.35 28.24
C THR A 351 -16.08 9.74 29.53
N PRO A 352 -15.51 10.56 30.44
CA PRO A 352 -14.85 10.06 31.64
C PRO A 352 -15.87 9.40 32.56
N ASP A 353 -15.56 8.18 32.98
CA ASP A 353 -16.23 7.50 34.07
C ASP A 353 -15.40 7.69 35.33
N TYR A 354 -15.83 8.60 36.20
CA TYR A 354 -15.12 8.93 37.44
C TYR A 354 -15.11 7.78 38.47
N THR A 355 -15.82 6.68 38.21
CA THR A 355 -15.75 5.46 39.04
C THR A 355 -14.63 4.51 38.60
N LYS A 356 -14.05 4.74 37.41
CA LYS A 356 -12.95 3.93 36.86
C LYS A 356 -11.62 4.66 37.04
N GLU A 357 -10.60 3.95 37.50
CA GLU A 357 -9.21 4.41 37.41
C GLU A 357 -8.67 4.17 35.99
N TYR A 358 -8.05 5.20 35.42
CA TYR A 358 -7.46 5.17 34.09
C TYR A 358 -5.94 5.16 34.22
N ASP A 359 -5.29 4.10 33.72
CA ASP A 359 -3.83 4.01 33.62
C ASP A 359 -3.43 4.03 32.14
N ILE A 360 -3.09 5.22 31.64
CA ILE A 360 -2.83 5.44 30.21
C ILE A 360 -1.33 5.33 29.95
N ASP A 361 -0.93 4.30 29.20
CA ASP A 361 0.44 4.15 28.71
C ASP A 361 0.78 5.24 27.69
N THR A 362 1.47 6.28 28.17
CA THR A 362 1.89 7.43 27.38
C THR A 362 2.86 7.07 26.25
N ASN A 363 3.72 6.06 26.42
CA ASN A 363 4.67 5.65 25.37
C ASN A 363 3.94 4.98 24.21
N SER A 364 3.04 4.05 24.54
CA SER A 364 2.17 3.38 23.54
C SER A 364 1.26 4.39 22.84
N LEU A 365 0.71 5.34 23.59
CA LEU A 365 -0.12 6.42 23.05
C LEU A 365 0.67 7.30 22.08
N GLN A 366 1.90 7.72 22.43
CA GLN A 366 2.72 8.56 21.56
C GLN A 366 3.05 7.84 20.25
N LYS A 367 3.45 6.57 20.33
CA LYS A 367 3.69 5.73 19.14
C LYS A 367 2.44 5.60 18.27
N THR A 368 1.28 5.39 18.89
CA THR A 368 -0.02 5.28 18.21
C THR A 368 -0.38 6.59 17.50
N LEU A 369 -0.21 7.74 18.15
CA LEU A 369 -0.47 9.05 17.55
C LEU A 369 0.51 9.38 16.42
N ASN A 370 1.80 9.08 16.59
CA ASN A 370 2.81 9.24 15.54
C ASN A 370 2.45 8.41 14.31
N ASN A 371 2.05 7.16 14.51
CA ASN A 371 1.52 6.33 13.42
C ASN A 371 0.32 7.03 12.78
N ILE A 372 -0.71 7.43 13.53
CA ILE A 372 -1.90 8.09 12.97
C ILE A 372 -1.54 9.37 12.19
N LYS A 373 -0.65 10.20 12.71
CA LYS A 373 -0.18 11.44 12.06
C LYS A 373 0.52 11.17 10.74
N ASN A 374 1.42 10.19 10.70
CA ASN A 374 2.13 9.80 9.47
C ASN A 374 1.14 9.36 8.38
N HIS A 375 0.02 8.73 8.74
CA HIS A 375 -1.03 8.34 7.79
C HIS A 375 -2.00 9.47 7.39
N LYS A 376 -1.97 10.62 8.08
CA LYS A 376 -2.84 11.78 7.81
C LYS A 376 -2.16 12.87 7.00
N GLY A 377 -0.83 12.83 6.88
CA GLY A 377 -0.08 13.78 6.07
C GLY A 377 -0.54 13.76 4.60
N ARG A 378 -0.25 14.85 3.88
CA ARG A 378 -0.46 14.94 2.43
C ARG A 378 0.37 13.82 1.78
N GLN A 379 -0.27 12.69 1.48
CA GLN A 379 0.36 11.55 0.85
C GLN A 379 0.61 11.92 -0.62
N SER A 380 1.66 12.71 -0.82
CA SER A 380 2.10 13.21 -2.13
C SER A 380 2.64 12.09 -3.02
N ASN A 381 2.94 10.93 -2.43
CA ASN A 381 3.58 9.81 -3.10
C ASN A 381 2.73 8.55 -3.02
N LEU A 382 2.69 7.83 -4.14
CA LEU A 382 1.99 6.55 -4.31
C LEU A 382 2.45 5.44 -3.31
N PHE A 383 3.62 5.59 -2.67
CA PHE A 383 4.24 4.53 -1.86
C PHE A 383 4.93 4.99 -0.55
N GLY A 384 5.26 6.26 -0.40
CA GLY A 384 6.32 6.70 0.54
C GLY A 384 5.99 6.55 2.03
N ASP A 385 4.88 7.12 2.51
CA ASP A 385 4.75 7.42 3.95
C ASP A 385 4.20 6.26 4.82
N SER A 386 4.07 5.06 4.24
CA SER A 386 3.42 3.93 4.91
C SER A 386 4.26 2.65 4.83
N THR A 387 4.15 1.81 5.86
CA THR A 387 4.67 0.43 5.84
C THR A 387 3.73 -0.43 4.98
N PRO A 388 4.17 -0.99 3.85
CA PRO A 388 3.29 -1.79 2.98
C PRO A 388 2.61 -2.93 3.74
N TYR A 389 1.30 -3.08 3.51
CA TYR A 389 0.36 -3.98 4.21
C TYR A 389 0.16 -3.72 5.71
N LEU A 390 1.23 -3.48 6.47
CA LEU A 390 1.18 -3.29 7.94
C LEU A 390 0.43 -2.02 8.33
N SER A 391 0.58 -0.96 7.56
CA SER A 391 -0.18 0.30 7.73
C SER A 391 -1.68 0.12 7.49
N SER A 392 -2.05 -0.63 6.45
CA SER A 392 -3.46 -0.94 6.18
C SER A 392 -4.04 -1.85 7.25
N TYR A 393 -3.27 -2.83 7.73
CA TYR A 393 -3.65 -3.70 8.84
C TYR A 393 -3.83 -2.91 10.14
N PHE A 394 -2.94 -1.96 10.43
CA PHE A 394 -3.06 -1.04 11.57
C PHE A 394 -4.34 -0.21 11.48
N LYS A 395 -4.62 0.44 10.34
CA LYS A 395 -5.82 1.25 10.13
C LYS A 395 -7.10 0.42 10.34
N TRP A 396 -7.13 -0.80 9.82
CA TRP A 396 -8.27 -1.69 9.99
C TRP A 396 -8.46 -2.10 11.46
N LEU A 397 -7.40 -2.58 12.12
CA LEU A 397 -7.50 -3.15 13.46
C LEU A 397 -7.68 -2.08 14.54
N VAL A 398 -6.86 -1.03 14.51
CA VAL A 398 -6.78 0.00 15.56
C VAL A 398 -7.85 1.06 15.39
N LEU A 399 -8.10 1.50 14.16
CA LEU A 399 -8.99 2.63 13.87
C LEU A 399 -10.34 2.21 13.30
N ASP A 400 -10.61 0.91 13.12
CA ASP A 400 -11.82 0.39 12.47
C ASP A 400 -12.07 1.03 11.09
N ASN A 401 -10.98 1.25 10.33
CA ASN A 401 -10.92 2.00 9.07
C ASN A 401 -11.30 3.48 9.15
N LEU A 402 -11.53 4.03 10.34
CA LEU A 402 -11.80 5.44 10.58
C LEU A 402 -10.49 6.25 10.70
N SER A 403 -10.64 7.58 10.83
CA SER A 403 -9.52 8.45 11.16
C SER A 403 -9.87 9.37 12.33
N LEU A 404 -8.85 9.73 13.11
CA LEU A 404 -8.96 10.59 14.27
C LEU A 404 -8.77 12.05 13.87
N SER A 405 -9.72 12.96 14.13
CA SER A 405 -9.60 14.36 13.68
C SER A 405 -8.36 15.07 14.26
N ASN A 406 -7.81 16.05 13.55
CA ASN A 406 -6.60 16.78 14.01
C ASN A 406 -6.84 17.48 15.34
N LYS A 407 -8.06 18.00 15.56
CA LYS A 407 -8.47 18.58 16.85
C LYS A 407 -8.31 17.57 18.00
N LYS A 408 -8.79 16.32 17.81
CA LYS A 408 -8.67 15.26 18.83
C LYS A 408 -7.22 14.88 19.08
N ILE A 409 -6.42 14.72 18.03
CA ILE A 409 -4.98 14.43 18.14
C ILE A 409 -4.28 15.52 18.95
N ASN A 410 -4.48 16.79 18.58
CA ASN A 410 -3.86 17.92 19.28
C ASN A 410 -4.36 18.04 20.74
N THR A 411 -5.63 17.72 21.02
CA THR A 411 -6.14 17.68 22.40
C THR A 411 -5.43 16.62 23.22
N ILE A 412 -5.28 15.40 22.69
CA ILE A 412 -4.57 14.32 23.37
C ILE A 412 -3.12 14.74 23.64
N GLU A 413 -2.44 15.35 22.67
CA GLU A 413 -1.04 15.74 22.82
C GLU A 413 -0.81 16.83 23.84
N LYS A 414 -1.73 17.78 23.94
CA LYS A 414 -1.69 18.80 24.98
C LYS A 414 -1.88 18.21 26.38
N ILE A 415 -2.80 17.26 26.52
CA ILE A 415 -3.10 16.65 27.83
C ILE A 415 -1.96 15.72 28.28
N PHE A 416 -1.43 14.88 27.38
CA PHE A 416 -0.53 13.80 27.76
C PHE A 416 0.97 14.06 27.49
N PHE A 417 1.30 14.91 26.51
CA PHE A 417 2.70 15.13 26.10
C PHE A 417 3.17 16.58 26.30
N ASN A 418 2.29 17.47 26.77
CA ASN A 418 2.54 18.90 26.94
C ASN A 418 3.13 19.55 25.67
N ASP A 419 2.79 18.99 24.50
CA ASP A 419 3.37 19.39 23.23
C ASP A 419 2.59 20.61 22.72
N ILE A 420 3.18 21.80 22.91
CA ILE A 420 2.62 23.07 22.45
C ILE A 420 2.93 23.20 20.95
N SER A 421 2.48 22.23 20.15
CA SER A 421 2.57 22.34 18.70
C SER A 421 1.56 23.41 18.24
N SER A 422 2.14 24.60 18.01
CA SER A 422 1.67 25.76 17.24
C SER A 422 0.17 25.87 16.96
N ASN A 423 -0.42 26.95 17.50
CA ASN A 423 -1.68 27.56 17.10
C ASN A 423 -2.85 26.59 16.95
N LEU A 424 -3.65 26.47 18.02
CA LEU A 424 -5.10 26.45 17.83
C LEU A 424 -5.41 27.73 17.04
N ALA A 425 -5.40 27.66 15.71
CA ALA A 425 -6.20 28.56 14.93
C ALA A 425 -7.62 28.33 15.44
N SER A 426 -8.10 29.26 16.26
CA SER A 426 -9.50 29.38 16.59
C SER A 426 -10.27 29.19 15.30
N SER A 427 -11.07 28.13 15.24
CA SER A 427 -11.72 27.67 14.01
C SER A 427 -12.93 28.54 13.61
N ILE A 428 -12.86 29.82 13.93
CA ILE A 428 -13.75 30.90 13.49
C ILE A 428 -12.85 32.14 13.51
N ILE A 429 -11.95 32.26 12.53
CA ILE A 429 -11.47 33.59 12.16
C ILE A 429 -12.37 33.96 10.99
N GLU A 430 -13.39 34.76 11.26
CA GLU A 430 -13.99 35.61 10.25
C GLU A 430 -12.83 36.35 9.58
N LYS A 431 -12.42 35.89 8.40
CA LYS A 431 -11.69 36.78 7.52
C LYS A 431 -12.76 37.67 6.92
N ASP A 432 -12.80 38.93 7.36
CA ASP A 432 -13.72 39.99 6.94
C ASP A 432 -13.81 40.24 5.42
N ASN A 433 -13.13 39.45 4.60
CA ASN A 433 -13.01 39.63 3.17
C ASN A 433 -14.03 38.83 2.36
N VAL A 434 -14.64 37.76 2.91
CA VAL A 434 -15.71 37.02 2.23
C VAL A 434 -17.06 37.45 2.79
N LYS A 435 -17.93 38.04 1.97
CA LYS A 435 -19.20 38.63 2.41
C LYS A 435 -20.34 38.23 1.50
N ILE A 436 -21.54 38.22 2.05
CA ILE A 436 -22.77 38.11 1.25
C ILE A 436 -22.93 39.41 0.46
N ASN A 437 -23.01 39.30 -0.86
CA ASN A 437 -23.21 40.40 -1.79
C ASN A 437 -24.71 40.63 -2.06
N ASP A 438 -25.46 39.55 -2.25
CA ASP A 438 -26.90 39.60 -2.53
C ASP A 438 -27.68 38.51 -1.77
N ILE A 439 -28.94 38.83 -1.46
CA ILE A 439 -29.88 37.94 -0.80
C ILE A 439 -31.22 38.04 -1.52
N SER A 440 -31.69 36.93 -2.08
CA SER A 440 -33.04 36.81 -2.62
C SER A 440 -33.83 35.73 -1.90
N ALA A 441 -35.15 35.92 -1.76
CA ALA A 441 -36.03 34.95 -1.13
C ALA A 441 -37.31 34.76 -1.94
N GLU A 442 -37.72 33.51 -2.10
CA GLU A 442 -38.95 33.12 -2.77
C GLU A 442 -39.77 32.22 -1.85
N SER A 443 -41.03 32.60 -1.57
CA SER A 443 -41.91 31.85 -0.68
C SER A 443 -43.17 31.40 -1.41
N VAL A 444 -43.47 30.10 -1.33
CA VAL A 444 -44.66 29.49 -1.93
C VAL A 444 -45.45 28.74 -0.86
N TYR A 445 -46.75 29.02 -0.77
CA TYR A 445 -47.64 28.33 0.17
C TYR A 445 -48.05 26.95 -0.37
N ASP A 446 -47.70 25.89 0.36
CA ASP A 446 -48.09 24.53 0.05
C ASP A 446 -49.40 24.18 0.76
N LYS A 447 -50.51 24.20 0.01
CA LYS A 447 -51.86 23.88 0.51
C LYS A 447 -52.01 22.43 0.98
N THR A 448 -51.15 21.50 0.54
CA THR A 448 -51.27 20.08 0.92
C THR A 448 -50.70 19.82 2.31
N GLN A 449 -49.64 20.53 2.67
CA GLN A 449 -48.97 20.41 3.96
C GLN A 449 -49.33 21.54 4.93
N ASN A 450 -50.06 22.57 4.46
CA ASN A 450 -50.38 23.81 5.19
C ASN A 450 -49.11 24.50 5.73
N VAL A 451 -48.07 24.57 4.91
CA VAL A 451 -46.79 25.20 5.27
C VAL A 451 -46.34 26.17 4.17
N TRP A 452 -45.56 27.17 4.56
CA TRP A 452 -44.80 27.99 3.61
C TRP A 452 -43.46 27.31 3.30
N LYS A 453 -43.17 27.13 2.01
CA LYS A 453 -41.85 26.71 1.53
C LYS A 453 -41.10 27.93 1.04
N SER A 454 -39.96 28.22 1.64
CA SER A 454 -39.15 29.39 1.28
C SER A 454 -37.76 28.96 0.85
N TRP A 455 -37.31 29.47 -0.30
CA TRP A 455 -35.91 29.40 -0.73
C TRP A 455 -35.25 30.73 -0.42
N VAL A 456 -34.10 30.69 0.24
CA VAL A 456 -33.24 31.86 0.46
C VAL A 456 -31.95 31.61 -0.30
N ASN A 457 -31.69 32.43 -1.31
CA ASN A 457 -30.49 32.35 -2.13
C ASN A 457 -29.51 33.42 -1.65
N LEU A 458 -28.29 33.00 -1.35
CA LEU A 458 -27.21 33.85 -0.87
C LEU A 458 -26.11 33.87 -1.93
N GLU A 459 -25.75 35.05 -2.40
CA GLU A 459 -24.58 35.26 -3.26
C GLU A 459 -23.41 35.72 -2.39
N ILE A 460 -22.28 35.01 -2.41
CA ILE A 460 -21.18 35.21 -1.45
C ILE A 460 -19.90 35.52 -2.23
N THR A 461 -19.33 36.70 -2.04
CA THR A 461 -18.16 37.14 -2.81
C THR A 461 -16.94 37.30 -1.92
N ASN A 462 -15.78 36.85 -2.43
CA ASN A 462 -14.50 37.08 -1.79
C ASN A 462 -13.81 38.35 -2.32
N TYR A 463 -13.82 39.40 -1.52
CA TYR A 463 -13.16 40.69 -1.78
C TYR A 463 -11.67 40.71 -1.38
N SER A 464 -11.09 39.57 -1.01
CA SER A 464 -9.69 39.49 -0.61
C SER A 464 -8.75 39.75 -1.80
N ASN A 465 -7.81 40.68 -1.63
CA ASN A 465 -6.76 40.92 -2.63
C ASN A 465 -5.65 39.87 -2.63
N GLU A 466 -5.66 38.94 -1.68
CA GLU A 466 -4.67 37.89 -1.53
C GLU A 466 -5.08 36.61 -2.26
N ASN A 467 -4.11 35.90 -2.85
CA ASN A 467 -4.31 34.70 -3.67
C ASN A 467 -4.54 33.39 -2.87
N TRP A 468 -4.61 33.46 -1.54
CA TRP A 468 -4.96 32.34 -0.68
C TRP A 468 -6.47 32.03 -0.71
N LEU A 469 -6.80 30.74 -0.61
CA LEU A 469 -8.18 30.28 -0.48
C LEU A 469 -8.76 30.65 0.89
N THR A 470 -9.98 31.18 0.90
CA THR A 470 -10.67 31.64 2.11
C THR A 470 -11.98 30.89 2.37
N GLU A 471 -12.40 30.82 3.64
CA GLU A 471 -13.65 30.19 4.07
C GLU A 471 -14.65 31.28 4.45
N TYR A 472 -15.89 31.18 3.98
CA TYR A 472 -17.02 31.91 4.54
C TYR A 472 -17.65 31.07 5.65
N ALA A 473 -17.87 31.67 6.82
CA ALA A 473 -18.57 31.03 7.91
C ALA A 473 -19.49 32.03 8.58
N THR A 474 -20.75 31.66 8.80
CA THR A 474 -21.74 32.50 9.46
C THR A 474 -22.74 31.66 10.23
N THR A 475 -23.56 32.33 11.03
CA THR A 475 -24.65 31.72 11.79
C THR A 475 -25.96 32.36 11.36
N ILE A 476 -26.97 31.53 11.07
CA ILE A 476 -28.30 31.97 10.65
C ILE A 476 -29.29 31.59 11.74
N ASN A 477 -30.17 32.52 12.09
CA ASN A 477 -31.27 32.27 13.01
C ASN A 477 -32.54 31.96 12.22
N LEU A 478 -33.09 30.76 12.41
CA LEU A 478 -34.34 30.36 11.79
C LEU A 478 -35.55 30.89 12.56
N PRO A 479 -36.63 31.29 11.87
CA PRO A 479 -37.91 31.56 12.52
C PRO A 479 -38.44 30.34 13.29
N GLU A 480 -39.21 30.60 14.34
CA GLU A 480 -39.86 29.52 15.09
C GLU A 480 -40.79 28.69 14.18
N GLY A 481 -40.72 27.36 14.34
CA GLY A 481 -41.50 26.43 13.52
C GLY A 481 -40.96 26.20 12.10
N ALA A 482 -39.84 26.84 11.72
CA ALA A 482 -39.15 26.57 10.47
C ALA A 482 -38.05 25.51 10.65
N TRP A 483 -37.91 24.62 9.68
CA TRP A 483 -36.78 23.69 9.60
C TRP A 483 -36.23 23.68 8.18
N ILE A 484 -34.96 23.29 8.04
CA ILE A 484 -34.33 23.18 6.73
C ILE A 484 -34.67 21.82 6.14
N SER A 485 -35.34 21.84 4.99
CA SER A 485 -35.63 20.65 4.22
C SER A 485 -34.56 20.34 3.19
N ASP A 486 -33.84 21.35 2.71
CA ASP A 486 -32.92 21.22 1.58
C ASP A 486 -31.86 22.34 1.57
N TYR A 487 -30.75 22.10 0.89
CA TYR A 487 -29.60 22.98 0.74
C TYR A 487 -28.96 22.73 -0.62
N TYR A 488 -28.43 23.75 -1.28
CA TYR A 488 -27.66 23.56 -2.50
C TYR A 488 -26.47 24.52 -2.54
N LEU A 489 -25.48 24.19 -3.35
CA LEU A 489 -24.32 25.04 -3.63
C LEU A 489 -24.11 25.11 -5.14
N PHE A 490 -23.81 26.30 -5.66
CA PHE A 490 -23.28 26.44 -7.02
C PHE A 490 -21.77 26.18 -6.98
N VAL A 491 -21.30 25.23 -7.80
CA VAL A 491 -19.88 24.93 -7.99
C VAL A 491 -19.55 25.21 -9.44
N GLY A 492 -18.95 26.37 -9.70
CA GLY A 492 -18.90 26.95 -11.05
C GLY A 492 -20.32 27.13 -11.61
N ASP A 493 -20.57 26.65 -12.82
CA ASP A 493 -21.88 26.78 -13.49
C ASP A 493 -22.90 25.69 -13.10
N ARG A 494 -22.61 24.85 -12.09
CA ARG A 494 -23.45 23.69 -11.72
C ARG A 494 -24.07 23.85 -10.34
N LYS A 495 -25.39 23.67 -10.26
CA LYS A 495 -26.13 23.59 -9.00
C LYS A 495 -26.09 22.17 -8.45
N GLU A 496 -25.43 21.99 -7.32
CA GLU A 496 -25.28 20.68 -6.65
C GLU A 496 -26.12 20.65 -5.36
N PRO A 497 -27.03 19.67 -5.19
CA PRO A 497 -27.85 19.54 -3.98
C PRO A 497 -27.03 18.98 -2.81
N GLY A 498 -27.39 19.41 -1.60
CA GLY A 498 -26.86 18.90 -0.34
C GLY A 498 -27.37 17.50 -0.04
N ILE A 499 -26.56 16.74 0.68
CA ILE A 499 -26.93 15.40 1.16
C ILE A 499 -27.19 15.49 2.66
N LEU A 500 -28.41 15.14 3.09
CA LEU A 500 -28.73 15.01 4.51
C LEU A 500 -27.96 13.84 5.11
N ALA A 501 -27.13 14.13 6.11
CA ALA A 501 -26.31 13.15 6.78
C ALA A 501 -26.20 13.44 8.29
N GLU A 502 -25.77 12.45 9.05
CA GLU A 502 -25.51 12.60 10.48
C GLU A 502 -24.43 13.68 10.72
N LYS A 503 -24.71 14.62 11.64
CA LYS A 503 -23.90 15.84 11.87
C LYS A 503 -22.41 15.57 12.02
N LYS A 504 -22.03 14.53 12.77
CA LYS A 504 -20.63 14.17 13.00
C LYS A 504 -19.95 13.68 11.72
N SER A 505 -20.63 12.83 10.95
CA SER A 505 -20.17 12.36 9.65
C SER A 505 -20.02 13.51 8.66
N ALA A 506 -21.00 14.40 8.56
CA ALA A 506 -20.97 15.58 7.68
C ALA A 506 -19.81 16.54 8.03
N LEU A 507 -19.63 16.87 9.32
CA LEU A 507 -18.52 17.70 9.78
C LEU A 507 -17.15 17.06 9.53
N TRP A 508 -17.04 15.74 9.71
CA TRP A 508 -15.81 15.04 9.42
C TRP A 508 -15.49 15.09 7.92
N ILE A 509 -16.46 14.81 7.04
CA ILE A 509 -16.30 14.90 5.58
C ILE A 509 -15.91 16.33 5.18
N PHE A 510 -16.63 17.36 5.64
CA PHE A 510 -16.30 18.76 5.38
C PHE A 510 -14.85 19.08 5.74
N SER A 511 -14.38 18.65 6.93
CA SER A 511 -12.99 18.85 7.34
C SER A 511 -11.97 18.13 6.45
N GLN A 512 -12.30 16.94 5.92
CA GLN A 512 -11.42 16.22 5.00
C GLN A 512 -11.35 16.91 3.63
N ILE A 513 -12.49 17.38 3.12
CA ILE A 513 -12.57 18.09 1.83
C ILE A 513 -11.85 19.44 1.91
N ARG A 514 -12.05 20.19 3.00
CA ARG A 514 -11.34 21.46 3.24
C ARG A 514 -9.82 21.30 3.19
N ASN A 515 -9.29 20.22 3.77
CA ASN A 515 -7.85 19.95 3.77
C ASN A 515 -7.26 19.64 2.38
N ILE A 516 -8.10 19.28 1.40
CA ILE A 516 -7.69 19.04 0.01
C ILE A 516 -8.09 20.17 -0.94
N ASN A 517 -8.54 21.33 -0.42
CA ASN A 517 -8.87 22.53 -1.22
C ASN A 517 -9.87 22.27 -2.35
N ARG A 518 -10.95 21.53 -2.07
CA ARG A 518 -12.13 21.44 -2.94
C ARG A 518 -13.26 22.25 -2.35
N ASP A 519 -14.39 22.38 -3.07
CA ASP A 519 -15.54 23.28 -2.78
C ASP A 519 -16.65 22.68 -1.88
N PRO A 520 -16.45 22.38 -0.56
CA PRO A 520 -17.55 21.94 0.27
C PRO A 520 -18.35 23.13 0.82
N GLY A 521 -19.67 22.96 0.79
CA GLY A 521 -20.58 23.67 1.67
C GLY A 521 -21.09 22.74 2.77
N ILE A 522 -21.31 23.29 3.97
CA ILE A 522 -21.98 22.59 5.06
C ILE A 522 -22.97 23.52 5.75
N LEU A 523 -24.10 22.93 6.14
CA LEU A 523 -25.09 23.57 6.96
C LEU A 523 -25.53 22.61 8.06
N TYR A 524 -25.51 23.05 9.32
CA TYR A 524 -25.87 22.19 10.46
C TYR A 524 -26.40 22.99 11.65
N TYR A 525 -27.29 22.38 12.44
CA TYR A 525 -27.84 22.99 13.65
C TYR A 525 -26.79 23.09 14.77
N LEU A 526 -26.67 24.28 15.38
CA LEU A 526 -25.89 24.51 16.60
C LEU A 526 -26.72 24.14 17.82
N THR A 527 -27.77 24.91 18.09
CA THR A 527 -28.75 24.71 19.18
C THR A 527 -30.09 25.34 18.81
N GLY A 528 -31.21 24.62 19.04
CA GLY A 528 -32.55 25.15 18.75
C GLY A 528 -32.73 25.56 17.28
N ASN A 529 -33.03 26.84 17.06
CA ASN A 529 -33.26 27.43 15.73
C ASN A 529 -32.00 28.06 15.11
N GLU A 530 -30.84 27.89 15.72
CA GLU A 530 -29.58 28.46 15.26
C GLU A 530 -28.82 27.44 14.41
N ILE A 531 -28.42 27.84 13.19
CA ILE A 531 -27.68 27.00 12.26
C ILE A 531 -26.32 27.65 11.92
N ALA A 532 -25.28 26.83 11.86
CA ALA A 532 -24.01 27.20 11.30
C ALA A 532 -23.99 26.89 9.81
N PHE A 533 -23.50 27.84 9.03
CA PHE A 533 -23.31 27.73 7.59
C PHE A 533 -21.85 28.04 7.25
N SER A 534 -21.22 27.18 6.46
CA SER A 534 -19.84 27.41 6.02
C SER A 534 -19.60 26.91 4.61
N VAL A 535 -18.87 27.69 3.82
CA VAL A 535 -18.50 27.37 2.44
C VAL A 535 -17.01 27.66 2.26
N PHE A 536 -16.31 26.72 1.65
CA PHE A 536 -14.90 26.82 1.32
C PHE A 536 -14.65 26.09 -0.01
N PRO A 537 -13.56 26.39 -0.72
CA PRO A 537 -12.85 27.65 -0.69
C PRO A 537 -13.56 28.71 -1.52
N PHE A 538 -13.19 29.96 -1.28
CA PHE A 538 -13.31 31.02 -2.27
C PHE A 538 -11.90 31.41 -2.74
N ALA A 539 -11.70 31.40 -4.05
CA ALA A 539 -10.59 32.04 -4.72
C ALA A 539 -10.79 33.57 -4.72
N LYS A 540 -9.76 34.29 -5.17
CA LYS A 540 -9.82 35.75 -5.30
C LYS A 540 -10.92 36.14 -6.30
N ASP A 541 -11.79 37.06 -5.91
CA ASP A 541 -12.90 37.61 -6.71
C ASP A 541 -13.93 36.55 -7.16
N GLU A 542 -13.98 35.38 -6.50
CA GLU A 542 -14.97 34.33 -6.74
C GLU A 542 -16.30 34.63 -6.04
N VAL A 543 -17.41 34.21 -6.67
CA VAL A 543 -18.82 34.42 -6.28
C VAL A 543 -19.52 33.09 -6.10
#